data_AF-A0A5P8MZT4-F1
#
_entry.id   AF-A0A5P8MZT4-F1
#
_cell.length_a   1.000
_cell.length_b   1.000
_cell.length_c   1.000
_cell.angle_alpha   90.00
_cell.angle_beta   90.00
_cell.angle_gamma   90.00
#
_symmetry.space_group_name_H-M   'P 1'
#
loop_
_entity.id
_entity.type
_entity.pdbx_description
1 polymer ?
#
loop_
_entity_poly.entity_id
_entity_poly.type
_entity_poly.pdbx_seq_one_letter_code
_entity_poly.pdbx_strand_id
1 'polypeptide(L)'
;MASGSTRAGRPNQSPFTRFAQWVSVAAGKPATFVGAAALILVWGLTGPFAGFGDTWQLIINTSTTIITFLMVFVIQNSQNRDTAALHIKIDELIARTEGTRRVLLDLEELDDTALETIRAEYEELARREREGADDEEDAPEPKAPRRRAPRKPAP
;
A
#
# COMPACT_ATOMS: atom_id res chain seq x y z
N MET A 1 26.88 24.08 -31.15
CA MET A 1 25.49 24.10 -31.67
C MET A 1 24.59 23.51 -30.61
N ALA A 2 23.70 24.31 -30.04
CA ALA A 2 22.78 23.94 -28.97
C ALA A 2 21.35 23.81 -29.53
N SER A 3 20.65 22.73 -29.22
CA SER A 3 19.17 22.60 -29.15
C SER A 3 18.82 21.12 -28.93
N GLY A 4 17.91 20.71 -28.06
CA GLY A 4 16.93 21.46 -27.29
C GLY A 4 16.51 20.66 -26.05
N SER A 5 16.25 21.39 -24.98
CA SER A 5 15.62 20.88 -23.76
C SER A 5 14.12 20.71 -24.05
N THR A 6 13.67 19.47 -24.24
CA THR A 6 12.25 19.13 -24.27
C THR A 6 11.72 19.26 -22.85
N ARG A 7 11.22 20.45 -22.51
CA ARG A 7 10.56 20.73 -21.23
C ARG A 7 9.29 19.87 -21.19
N ALA A 8 9.33 18.72 -20.52
CA ALA A 8 8.18 17.86 -20.31
C ALA A 8 7.03 18.70 -19.72
N GLY A 9 5.99 18.93 -20.52
CA GLY A 9 4.80 19.64 -20.10
C GLY A 9 4.15 18.84 -18.96
N ARG A 10 3.90 19.49 -17.82
CA ARG A 10 3.14 18.86 -16.74
C ARG A 10 1.80 18.39 -17.31
N PRO A 11 1.38 17.13 -17.12
CA PRO A 11 0.10 16.65 -17.61
C PRO A 11 -1.00 17.55 -17.06
N ASN A 12 -1.78 18.15 -17.96
CA ASN A 12 -2.88 19.04 -17.59
C ASN A 12 -3.91 18.20 -16.84
N GLN A 13 -4.09 18.44 -15.55
CA GLN A 13 -5.03 17.66 -14.75
C GLN A 13 -6.45 17.90 -15.25
N SER A 14 -7.18 16.82 -15.54
CA SER A 14 -8.59 16.88 -15.90
C SER A 14 -9.37 17.67 -14.83
N PRO A 15 -10.35 18.51 -15.21
CA PRO A 15 -11.17 19.26 -14.26
C PRO A 15 -11.84 18.35 -13.21
N PHE A 16 -12.22 17.14 -13.58
CA PHE A 16 -12.74 16.13 -12.66
C PHE A 16 -11.69 15.71 -11.62
N THR A 17 -10.45 15.45 -12.05
CA THR A 17 -9.35 15.08 -11.15
C THR A 17 -9.05 16.18 -10.13
N ARG A 18 -9.07 17.45 -10.56
CA ARG A 18 -8.88 18.60 -9.66
C ARG A 18 -10.03 18.72 -8.65
N PHE A 19 -11.26 18.53 -9.09
CA PHE A 19 -12.44 18.51 -8.22
C PHE A 19 -12.38 17.35 -7.21
N ALA A 20 -12.19 16.11 -7.67
CA ALA A 20 -12.13 14.93 -6.82
C ALA A 20 -11.00 15.05 -5.77
N GLN A 21 -9.85 15.61 -6.16
CA GLN A 21 -8.75 15.83 -5.22
C GLN A 21 -9.07 16.93 -4.20
N TRP A 22 -9.72 18.01 -4.62
CA TRP A 22 -10.20 19.04 -3.69
C TRP A 22 -11.22 18.45 -2.71
N VAL A 23 -12.18 17.64 -3.19
CA VAL A 23 -13.16 16.96 -2.33
C VAL A 23 -12.48 16.01 -1.36
N SER A 24 -11.52 15.20 -1.82
CA SER A 24 -10.77 14.27 -0.96
C SER A 24 -10.01 15.00 0.16
N VAL A 25 -9.30 16.09 -0.19
CA VAL A 25 -8.59 16.92 0.79
C VAL A 25 -9.56 17.66 1.73
N ALA A 26 -10.70 18.12 1.22
CA ALA A 26 -11.71 18.77 2.04
C ALA A 26 -12.35 17.78 3.02
N ALA A 27 -12.73 16.58 2.55
CA ALA A 27 -13.37 15.54 3.36
C ALA A 27 -12.49 15.05 4.51
N GLY A 28 -11.16 15.03 4.35
CA GLY A 28 -10.22 14.63 5.40
C GLY A 28 -9.95 15.68 6.49
N LYS A 29 -10.46 16.90 6.37
CA LYS A 29 -10.22 17.98 7.35
C LYS A 29 -11.20 17.93 8.52
N PRO A 30 -10.73 18.05 9.78
CA PRO A 30 -11.61 18.09 10.96
C PRO A 30 -12.67 19.20 10.92
N ALA A 31 -12.32 20.38 10.37
CA ALA A 31 -13.26 21.49 10.22
C ALA A 31 -14.44 21.17 9.29
N THR A 32 -14.22 20.34 8.27
CA THR A 32 -15.27 19.90 7.34
C THR A 32 -16.24 18.96 8.04
N PHE A 33 -15.75 18.08 8.91
CA PHE A 33 -16.61 17.22 9.73
C PHE A 33 -17.51 18.03 10.66
N VAL A 34 -16.97 19.04 11.35
CA VAL A 34 -17.75 19.96 12.19
C VAL A 34 -18.80 20.71 11.36
N GLY A 35 -18.42 21.19 10.17
CA GLY A 35 -19.35 21.84 9.25
C GLY A 35 -20.47 20.91 8.77
N ALA A 36 -20.15 19.67 8.43
CA ALA A 36 -21.14 18.66 8.03
C ALA A 36 -22.08 18.30 9.20
N ALA A 37 -21.54 18.14 10.41
CA ALA A 37 -22.34 17.90 11.62
C ALA A 37 -23.28 19.08 11.92
N ALA A 38 -22.78 20.32 11.82
CA ALA A 38 -23.60 21.51 11.97
C ALA A 38 -24.71 21.59 10.91
N LEU A 39 -24.40 21.22 9.66
CA LEU A 39 -25.39 21.16 8.58
C LEU A 39 -26.49 20.13 8.88
N ILE A 40 -26.13 18.94 9.37
CA ILE A 40 -27.08 17.91 9.78
C ILE A 40 -27.96 18.40 10.95
N LEU A 41 -27.38 19.11 11.91
CA LEU A 41 -28.11 19.69 13.03
C LEU A 41 -29.09 20.79 12.57
N VAL A 42 -28.65 21.71 11.72
CA VAL A 42 -29.51 22.76 11.15
C VAL A 42 -30.66 22.14 10.35
N TRP A 43 -30.36 21.12 9.56
CA TRP A 43 -31.37 20.36 8.85
C TRP A 43 -32.35 19.72 9.84
N GLY A 44 -31.88 18.95 10.83
CA GLY A 44 -32.74 18.31 11.83
C GLY A 44 -33.65 19.30 12.57
N LEU A 45 -33.14 20.51 12.87
CA LEU A 45 -33.89 21.61 13.49
C LEU A 45 -34.90 22.27 12.56
N THR A 46 -34.76 22.15 11.23
CA THR A 46 -35.76 22.62 10.26
C THR A 46 -36.92 21.62 10.05
N GLY A 47 -36.73 20.36 10.43
CA GLY A 47 -37.75 19.30 10.34
C GLY A 47 -39.07 19.55 11.09
N PRO A 48 -39.08 20.11 12.32
CA PRO A 48 -40.30 20.48 13.03
C PRO A 48 -41.14 21.53 12.27
N PHE A 49 -40.50 22.47 11.57
CA PHE A 49 -41.19 23.50 10.80
C PHE A 49 -41.81 22.94 9.50
N ALA A 50 -41.20 21.90 8.93
CA ALA A 50 -41.71 21.18 7.77
C ALA A 50 -42.64 20.00 8.13
N GLY A 51 -42.88 19.77 9.42
CA GLY A 51 -43.80 18.76 9.92
C GLY A 51 -43.34 17.31 9.69
N PHE A 52 -42.05 16.99 9.85
CA PHE A 52 -41.46 15.62 9.84
C PHE A 52 -42.12 14.57 8.91
N GLY A 53 -42.67 15.00 7.78
CA GLY A 53 -43.50 14.16 6.92
C GLY A 53 -42.66 13.34 5.96
N ASP A 54 -43.34 12.51 5.16
CA ASP A 54 -42.69 11.64 4.16
C ASP A 54 -41.79 12.44 3.20
N THR A 55 -42.19 13.66 2.82
CA THR A 55 -41.38 14.56 1.98
C THR A 55 -40.06 14.96 2.64
N TRP A 56 -40.07 15.19 3.95
CA TRP A 56 -38.89 15.61 4.72
C TRP A 56 -37.84 14.49 4.75
N GLN A 57 -38.27 13.26 5.02
CA GLN A 57 -37.39 12.09 5.02
C GLN A 57 -36.93 11.71 3.61
N LEU A 58 -37.82 11.80 2.62
CA LEU A 58 -37.53 11.50 1.22
C LEU A 58 -36.37 12.37 0.71
N ILE A 59 -36.40 13.67 1.00
CA ILE A 59 -35.35 14.60 0.58
C ILE A 59 -33.98 14.15 1.08
N ILE A 60 -33.84 13.76 2.35
CA ILE A 60 -32.53 13.32 2.86
C ILE A 60 -32.10 11.97 2.34
N ASN A 61 -33.00 10.99 2.30
CA ASN A 61 -32.66 9.67 1.82
C ASN A 61 -32.23 9.71 0.35
N THR A 62 -32.96 10.44 -0.49
CA THR A 62 -32.61 10.61 -1.90
C THR A 62 -31.32 11.41 -2.08
N SER A 63 -31.14 12.51 -1.34
CA SER A 63 -29.93 13.34 -1.44
C SER A 63 -28.68 12.55 -1.02
N THR A 64 -28.77 11.83 0.09
CA THR A 64 -27.65 11.05 0.62
C THR A 64 -27.29 9.92 -0.33
N THR A 65 -28.28 9.28 -0.97
CA THR A 65 -28.05 8.24 -1.97
C THR A 65 -27.29 8.78 -3.18
N ILE A 66 -27.71 9.94 -3.73
CA ILE A 66 -27.01 10.59 -4.85
C ILE A 66 -25.58 10.96 -4.46
N ILE A 67 -25.41 11.61 -3.29
CA ILE A 67 -24.08 12.01 -2.80
C ILE A 67 -23.18 10.78 -2.62
N THR A 68 -23.69 9.71 -2.02
CA THR A 68 -22.93 8.48 -1.80
C THR A 68 -22.53 7.84 -3.12
N PHE A 69 -23.44 7.79 -4.10
CA PHE A 69 -23.14 7.27 -5.43
C PHE A 69 -22.03 8.09 -6.13
N LEU A 70 -22.09 9.41 -6.05
CA LEU A 70 -21.04 10.29 -6.56
C LEU A 70 -19.73 10.12 -5.77
N MET A 71 -19.81 9.93 -4.46
CA MET A 71 -18.67 9.73 -3.56
C MET A 71 -17.88 8.48 -3.96
N VAL A 72 -18.53 7.40 -4.39
CA VAL A 72 -17.84 6.19 -4.89
C VAL A 72 -16.90 6.55 -6.03
N PHE A 73 -17.33 7.34 -7.02
CA PHE A 73 -16.46 7.76 -8.11
C PHE A 73 -15.32 8.68 -7.64
N VAL A 74 -15.59 9.58 -6.71
CA VAL A 74 -14.56 10.46 -6.13
C VAL A 74 -13.50 9.63 -5.39
N ILE A 75 -13.92 8.69 -4.56
CA ILE A 75 -13.06 7.79 -3.80
C ILE A 75 -12.25 6.92 -4.77
N GLN A 76 -12.89 6.28 -5.75
CA GLN A 76 -12.22 5.46 -6.75
C GLN A 76 -11.17 6.26 -7.54
N ASN A 77 -11.48 7.51 -7.93
CA ASN A 77 -10.50 8.36 -8.60
C ASN A 77 -9.31 8.73 -7.70
N SER A 78 -9.57 9.05 -6.43
CA SER A 78 -8.49 9.33 -5.47
C SER A 78 -7.64 8.10 -5.23
N GLN A 79 -8.28 6.95 -4.97
CA GLN A 79 -7.63 5.67 -4.71
C GLN A 79 -6.79 5.20 -5.91
N ASN A 80 -7.35 5.22 -7.12
CA ASN A 80 -6.62 4.82 -8.33
C ASN A 80 -5.33 5.64 -8.51
N ARG A 81 -5.39 6.95 -8.24
CA ARG A 81 -4.24 7.84 -8.34
C ARG A 81 -3.21 7.60 -7.24
N ASP A 82 -3.67 7.31 -6.02
CA ASP A 82 -2.79 7.03 -4.89
C ASP A 82 -2.10 5.67 -5.05
N THR A 83 -2.78 4.66 -5.58
CA THR A 83 -2.19 3.35 -5.96
C THR A 83 -1.10 3.52 -7.02
N ALA A 84 -1.37 4.26 -8.10
CA ALA A 84 -0.39 4.52 -9.14
C ALA A 84 0.86 5.25 -8.61
N ALA A 85 0.67 6.22 -7.70
CA ALA A 85 1.79 6.91 -7.06
C ALA A 85 2.60 6.01 -6.12
N LEU A 86 1.95 5.02 -5.49
CA LEU A 86 2.59 4.03 -4.64
C LEU A 86 3.47 3.08 -5.47
N HIS A 87 2.98 2.57 -6.61
CA HIS A 87 3.76 1.71 -7.51
C HIS A 87 5.03 2.42 -7.97
N ILE A 88 4.93 3.65 -8.49
CA ILE A 88 6.08 4.45 -8.92
C ILE A 88 7.12 4.63 -7.81
N LYS A 89 6.68 4.82 -6.55
CA LYS A 89 7.60 4.95 -5.41
C LYS A 89 8.30 3.63 -5.09
N ILE A 90 7.61 2.50 -5.17
CA ILE A 90 8.20 1.17 -4.99
C ILE A 90 9.20 0.90 -6.12
N ASP A 91 8.83 1.21 -7.36
CA ASP A 91 9.69 1.03 -8.54
C ASP A 91 11.00 1.82 -8.42
N GLU A 92 10.94 3.08 -7.96
CA GLU A 92 12.13 3.88 -7.69
C GLU A 92 12.97 3.29 -6.55
N LEU A 93 12.35 2.78 -5.47
CA LEU A 93 13.07 2.12 -4.39
C LEU A 93 13.77 0.84 -4.86
N ILE A 94 13.11 0.00 -5.66
CA ILE A 94 13.70 -1.21 -6.24
C ILE A 94 14.84 -0.81 -7.19
N ALA A 95 14.65 0.20 -8.03
CA ALA A 95 15.66 0.68 -8.96
C ALA A 95 16.92 1.23 -8.27
N ARG A 96 16.77 1.84 -7.08
CA ARG A 96 17.87 2.38 -6.25
C ARG A 96 18.54 1.34 -5.37
N THR A 97 17.87 0.23 -5.10
CA THR A 97 18.44 -0.89 -4.34
C THR A 97 19.22 -1.78 -5.32
N GLU A 98 20.43 -1.33 -5.67
CA GLU A 98 21.37 -1.99 -6.58
C GLU A 98 21.62 -3.45 -6.15
N GLY A 99 20.88 -4.41 -6.70
CA GLY A 99 21.14 -5.83 -6.44
C GLY A 99 20.02 -6.78 -6.82
N THR A 100 18.77 -6.33 -6.80
CA THR A 100 17.66 -7.20 -7.19
C THR A 100 17.39 -7.08 -8.68
N ARG A 101 17.76 -8.14 -9.40
CA ARG A 101 17.69 -8.31 -10.86
C ARG A 101 16.37 -7.70 -11.39
N ARG A 102 16.45 -6.82 -12.41
CA ARG A 102 15.35 -6.10 -13.10
C ARG A 102 14.06 -6.90 -13.37
N VAL A 103 14.14 -8.24 -13.36
CA VAL A 103 13.03 -9.19 -13.45
C VAL A 103 11.94 -9.00 -12.38
N LEU A 104 12.25 -8.48 -11.19
CA LEU A 104 11.22 -8.28 -10.15
C LEU A 104 10.44 -6.96 -10.27
N LEU A 105 10.90 -6.02 -11.11
CA LEU A 105 10.33 -4.68 -11.27
C LEU A 105 9.07 -4.68 -12.15
N ASP A 106 8.68 -5.84 -12.69
CA ASP A 106 7.56 -5.98 -13.62
C ASP A 106 6.72 -7.25 -13.39
N LEU A 107 6.72 -7.79 -12.16
CA LEU A 107 6.02 -9.03 -11.84
C LEU A 107 4.52 -9.02 -12.17
N GLU A 108 3.89 -7.84 -12.26
CA GLU A 108 2.47 -7.68 -12.61
C GLU A 108 2.20 -7.79 -14.12
N GLU A 109 3.19 -7.56 -15.00
CA GLU A 109 3.08 -7.77 -16.46
C GLU A 109 3.78 -9.05 -16.94
N LEU A 110 4.49 -9.78 -16.06
CA LEU A 110 5.13 -11.04 -16.41
C LEU A 110 4.08 -12.14 -16.72
N ASP A 111 4.27 -12.83 -17.85
CA ASP A 111 3.51 -14.04 -18.20
C ASP A 111 3.65 -15.12 -17.10
N ASP A 112 2.59 -15.92 -16.91
CA ASP A 112 2.50 -16.97 -15.87
C ASP A 112 3.72 -17.91 -15.86
N THR A 113 4.28 -18.22 -17.03
CA THR A 113 5.46 -19.11 -17.17
C THR A 113 6.74 -18.49 -16.61
N ALA A 114 6.89 -17.16 -16.70
CA ALA A 114 8.03 -16.45 -16.12
C ALA A 114 7.93 -16.38 -14.59
N LEU A 115 6.71 -16.22 -14.06
CA LEU A 115 6.40 -16.30 -12.63
C LEU A 115 6.74 -17.69 -12.05
N GLU A 116 6.37 -18.77 -12.74
CA GLU A 116 6.71 -20.14 -12.34
C GLU A 116 8.23 -20.38 -12.32
N THR A 117 8.95 -19.82 -13.28
CA THR A 117 10.42 -19.94 -13.35
C THR A 117 11.09 -19.26 -12.15
N ILE A 118 10.66 -18.04 -11.80
CA ILE A 118 11.16 -17.32 -10.63
C ILE A 118 10.84 -18.10 -9.35
N ARG A 119 9.61 -18.60 -9.22
CA ARG A 119 9.20 -19.42 -8.07
C ARG A 119 10.08 -20.67 -7.91
N ALA A 120 10.37 -21.36 -9.02
CA ALA A 120 11.23 -22.55 -9.00
C ALA A 120 12.66 -22.23 -8.54
N GLU A 121 13.23 -21.10 -8.97
CA GLU A 121 14.56 -20.66 -8.49
C GLU A 121 14.57 -20.39 -6.97
N TYR A 122 13.53 -19.74 -6.42
CA TYR A 122 13.41 -19.50 -4.98
C TYR A 122 13.18 -20.78 -4.17
N GLU A 123 12.36 -21.70 -4.68
CA GLU A 123 12.15 -23.01 -4.04
C GLU A 123 13.46 -23.82 -4.02
N GLU A 124 14.28 -23.73 -5.06
CA GLU A 124 15.60 -24.36 -5.10
C GLU A 124 16.60 -23.71 -4.14
N LEU A 125 16.65 -22.37 -4.07
CA LEU A 125 17.47 -21.65 -3.10
C LEU A 125 17.09 -22.01 -1.66
N ALA A 126 15.79 -22.00 -1.33
CA ALA A 126 15.31 -22.37 -0.02
C ALA A 126 15.56 -23.86 0.32
N ARG A 127 15.54 -24.75 -0.68
CA ARG A 127 15.92 -26.16 -0.50
C ARG A 127 17.41 -26.28 -0.18
N ARG A 128 18.29 -25.59 -0.90
CA ARG A 128 19.74 -25.60 -0.65
C ARG A 128 20.11 -25.06 0.73
N GLU A 129 19.38 -24.06 1.23
CA GLU A 129 19.58 -23.55 2.60
C GLU A 129 19.14 -24.54 3.68
N ARG A 130 18.08 -25.33 3.43
CA ARG A 130 17.65 -26.40 4.35
C ARG A 130 18.62 -27.58 4.33
N GLU A 131 19.01 -28.03 3.15
CA GLU A 131 19.98 -29.13 2.97
C GLU A 131 21.35 -28.75 3.55
N GLY A 132 21.80 -27.50 3.39
CA GLY A 132 23.02 -27.00 4.02
C GLY A 132 22.95 -26.80 5.53
N ALA A 133 21.75 -26.61 6.09
CA ALA A 133 21.52 -26.57 7.54
C ALA A 133 21.49 -27.99 8.15
N ASP A 134 21.01 -28.97 7.39
CA ASP A 134 20.99 -30.39 7.81
C ASP A 134 22.41 -31.00 7.81
N ASP A 135 23.31 -30.54 6.94
CA ASP A 135 24.73 -30.97 6.91
C ASP A 135 25.56 -30.43 8.10
N GLU A 136 25.13 -29.33 8.74
CA GLU A 136 25.82 -28.71 9.88
C GLU A 136 25.36 -29.29 11.24
N GLU A 137 24.18 -29.93 11.28
CA GLU A 137 23.62 -30.57 12.48
C GLU A 137 24.10 -32.03 12.69
N ASP A 138 24.62 -32.72 11.65
CA ASP A 138 25.22 -34.06 11.74
C ASP A 138 26.76 -34.05 11.87
N ALA A 139 27.36 -32.87 12.08
CA ALA A 139 28.79 -32.78 12.38
C ALA A 139 29.07 -33.43 13.75
N PRO A 140 29.89 -34.50 13.84
CA PRO A 140 30.16 -35.15 15.11
C PRO A 140 30.83 -34.14 16.05
N GLU A 141 30.21 -33.92 17.22
CA GLU A 141 30.74 -33.03 18.26
C GLU A 141 32.27 -33.19 18.39
N PRO A 142 33.05 -32.10 18.30
CA PRO A 142 34.47 -32.18 18.56
C PRO A 142 34.67 -32.60 20.02
N LYS A 143 35.03 -33.87 20.23
CA LYS A 143 35.29 -34.45 21.56
C LYS A 143 36.22 -33.52 22.33
N ALA A 144 35.69 -32.93 23.39
CA ALA A 144 36.42 -32.03 24.27
C ALA A 144 37.73 -32.69 24.75
N PRO A 145 38.85 -31.95 24.80
CA PRO A 145 40.13 -32.51 25.23
C PRO A 145 40.02 -32.99 26.67
N ARG A 146 40.29 -34.28 26.90
CA ARG A 146 40.33 -34.91 28.23
C ARG A 146 41.21 -34.08 29.17
N ARG A 147 40.59 -33.33 30.08
CA ARG A 147 41.26 -32.70 31.21
C ARG A 147 41.96 -33.78 32.02
N ARG A 148 43.29 -33.80 31.99
CA ARG A 148 44.10 -34.61 32.91
C ARG A 148 43.81 -34.15 34.33
N ALA A 149 43.44 -35.10 35.20
CA ALA A 149 43.25 -34.85 36.62
C ALA A 149 44.56 -34.39 37.29
N PRO A 150 44.50 -33.51 38.30
CA PRO A 150 45.69 -33.12 39.05
C PRO A 150 46.17 -34.30 39.91
N ARG A 151 47.45 -34.67 39.79
CA ARG A 151 48.11 -35.61 40.70
C ARG A 151 48.16 -34.99 42.10
N LYS A 152 47.58 -35.66 43.09
CA LYS A 152 47.80 -35.33 44.51
C LYS A 152 49.28 -35.61 44.88
N PRO A 153 49.95 -34.74 45.66
CA PRO A 153 51.21 -35.06 46.28
C PRO A 153 50.98 -35.96 47.49
N ALA A 154 51.78 -37.01 47.61
CA ALA A 154 51.80 -37.94 48.74
C ALA A 154 52.58 -37.37 49.93
N PRO A 155 52.19 -37.72 51.16
CA PRO A 155 53.12 -37.99 52.25
C PRO A 155 53.39 -39.50 52.40
#